data_AF-G2EBA9-F1
#
_entry.id   AF-G2EBA9-F1
#
_cell.length_a   1.000
_cell.length_b   1.000
_cell.length_c   1.000
_cell.angle_alpha   90.00
_cell.angle_beta   90.00
_cell.angle_gamma   90.00
#
_symmetry.space_group_name_H-M   'P 1'
#
loop_
_entity.id
_entity.type
_entity.pdbx_description
1 polymer ?
#
loop_
_entity_poly.entity_id
_entity_poly.type
_entity_poly.pdbx_seq_one_letter_code
_entity_poly.pdbx_strand_id
1 'polypeptide(L)' 'MALNKSALKSEIVSIMTDMLTRETNSVDEFATRLSNAIDTYVKGADIIYTAGLIDAEARPVTGTFEGDLE' A
#
# COMPACT_ATOMS: atom_id res chain seq x y z
N MET A 1 -0.90 -11.02 5.66
CA MET A 1 -2.04 -11.41 4.82
C MET A 1 -1.76 -11.02 3.38
N ALA A 2 -2.35 -11.73 2.41
CA ALA A 2 -2.34 -11.27 1.03
C ALA A 2 -3.03 -9.88 0.96
N LEU A 3 -2.51 -9.01 0.11
CA LEU A 3 -3.07 -7.69 -0.15
C LEU A 3 -4.60 -7.77 -0.41
N ASN A 4 -5.38 -6.97 0.34
CA ASN A 4 -6.85 -7.00 0.26
C ASN A 4 -7.36 -6.22 -0.96
N LYS A 5 -7.33 -6.89 -2.12
CA LYS A 5 -7.80 -6.33 -3.40
C LYS A 5 -9.27 -5.92 -3.37
N SER A 6 -10.09 -6.58 -2.55
CA SER A 6 -11.52 -6.25 -2.42
C SER A 6 -11.72 -4.91 -1.72
N ALA A 7 -10.94 -4.63 -0.68
CA ALA A 7 -10.97 -3.35 0.03
C ALA A 7 -10.55 -2.20 -0.89
N LEU A 8 -9.42 -2.34 -1.61
CA LEU A 8 -8.97 -1.32 -2.56
C LEU A 8 -10.02 -1.04 -3.64
N LYS A 9 -10.64 -2.09 -4.21
CA LYS A 9 -11.71 -1.91 -5.19
C LYS A 9 -12.90 -1.14 -4.60
N SER A 10 -13.32 -1.47 -3.38
CA SER A 10 -14.42 -0.79 -2.71
C SER A 10 -14.11 0.70 -2.52
N GLU A 11 -12.88 1.03 -2.14
CA GLU A 11 -12.44 2.42 -1.94
C GLU A 11 -12.43 3.20 -3.26
N ILE A 12 -11.90 2.61 -4.34
CA ILE A 12 -11.91 3.25 -5.67
C ILE A 12 -13.34 3.52 -6.14
N VAL A 13 -14.27 2.57 -5.93
CA VAL A 13 -15.68 2.75 -6.28
C VAL A 13 -16.31 3.87 -5.46
N SER A 14 -15.99 3.98 -4.17
CA SER A 14 -16.45 5.07 -3.30
C SER A 14 -15.97 6.43 -3.81
N ILE A 15 -14.67 6.56 -4.12
CA ILE A 15 -14.07 7.78 -4.68
C ILE A 15 -14.76 8.15 -5.99
N MET A 16 -14.96 7.20 -6.90
CA MET A 16 -15.62 7.45 -8.19
C MET A 16 -17.09 7.88 -8.01
N THR A 17 -17.82 7.24 -7.09
CA THR A 17 -19.21 7.58 -6.82
C THR A 17 -19.32 9.00 -6.27
N ASP A 18 -18.45 9.36 -5.33
CA ASP A 18 -18.38 10.71 -4.78
C ASP A 18 -18.09 11.74 -5.88
N MET A 19 -17.07 11.51 -6.72
CA MET A 19 -16.72 12.40 -7.83
C MET A 19 -17.87 12.58 -8.84
N LEU A 20 -18.61 11.52 -9.15
CA LEU A 20 -19.77 11.58 -10.07
C LEU A 20 -20.95 12.37 -9.51
N THR A 21 -21.07 12.46 -8.18
CA THR A 21 -22.15 13.21 -7.52
C THR A 21 -21.82 14.70 -7.31
N ARG A 22 -20.61 15.14 -7.65
CA ARG A 22 -20.16 16.52 -7.40
C ARG A 22 -20.48 17.43 -8.58
N GLU A 23 -20.84 18.66 -8.25
CA GLU A 23 -21.14 19.71 -9.24
C GLU A 23 -19.89 20.21 -9.97
N THR A 24 -18.73 20.13 -9.32
CA THR A 24 -17.43 20.51 -9.89
C THR A 24 -16.49 19.32 -9.93
N ASN A 25 -16.08 18.95 -11.13
CA ASN A 25 -15.09 17.90 -11.34
C ASN A 25 -13.68 18.43 -11.03
N SER A 26 -13.03 17.83 -10.03
CA SER A 26 -11.62 18.08 -9.70
C SER A 26 -10.78 16.83 -9.97
N VAL A 27 -9.98 16.88 -11.03
CA VAL A 27 -9.09 15.77 -11.42
C VAL A 27 -7.93 15.63 -10.41
N ASP A 28 -7.42 16.73 -9.89
CA ASP A 28 -6.34 16.72 -8.88
C ASP A 28 -6.78 16.08 -7.57
N GLU A 29 -8.01 16.35 -7.13
CA GLU A 29 -8.55 15.72 -5.92
C GLU A 29 -8.74 14.21 -6.13
N PHE A 30 -9.31 13.82 -7.27
CA PHE A 30 -9.43 12.41 -7.64
C PHE A 30 -8.07 11.70 -7.64
N ALA A 31 -7.06 12.30 -8.28
CA ALA A 31 -5.73 11.75 -8.36
C ALA A 31 -5.10 11.58 -6.96
N THR A 32 -5.24 12.58 -6.09
CA THR A 32 -4.73 12.55 -4.71
C THR A 32 -5.39 11.44 -3.88
N ARG A 33 -6.72 11.29 -3.99
CA ARG A 33 -7.46 10.27 -3.25
C ARG A 33 -7.12 8.86 -3.75
N LEU A 34 -6.98 8.70 -5.07
CA LEU A 34 -6.57 7.44 -5.67
C LEU A 34 -5.14 7.05 -5.24
N SER A 35 -4.19 7.98 -5.27
CA SER A 35 -2.81 7.69 -4.86
C SER A 35 -2.73 7.28 -3.39
N ASN A 36 -3.49 7.94 -2.51
CA ASN A 36 -3.54 7.59 -1.08
C ASN A 36 -4.15 6.20 -0.83
N ALA A 37 -5.20 5.84 -1.57
CA ALA A 37 -5.79 4.49 -1.48
C ALA A 37 -4.80 3.41 -1.93
N ILE A 38 -4.02 3.68 -2.97
CA ILE A 38 -2.97 2.78 -3.45
C ILE A 38 -1.82 2.69 -2.44
N ASP A 39 -1.37 3.80 -1.86
CA ASP A 39 -0.30 3.82 -0.83
C ASP A 39 -0.69 2.95 0.38
N THR A 40 -1.91 3.16 0.90
CA THR A 40 -2.44 2.35 2.01
C THR A 40 -2.50 0.87 1.65
N TYR A 41 -2.94 0.57 0.43
CA TYR A 41 -2.99 -0.81 -0.05
C TYR A 41 -1.60 -1.43 -0.10
N VAL A 42 -0.60 -0.76 -0.69
CA VAL A 42 0.78 -1.27 -0.79
C VAL A 42 1.43 -1.46 0.58
N LYS A 43 1.21 -0.53 1.52
CA LYS A 43 1.71 -0.64 2.91
C LYS A 43 1.10 -1.80 3.69
N GLY A 44 -0.08 -2.26 3.29
CA GLY A 44 -0.70 -3.48 3.83
C GLY A 44 -0.12 -4.79 3.28
N ALA A 45 0.91 -4.74 2.43
CA ALA A 45 1.57 -5.94 1.91
C ALA A 45 2.40 -6.63 3.00
N ASP A 46 2.23 -7.94 3.13
CA ASP A 46 3.20 -8.74 3.85
C ASP A 46 4.50 -8.85 3.07
N ILE A 47 5.61 -8.58 3.75
CA ILE A 47 6.94 -8.98 3.28
C ILE A 47 7.13 -10.45 3.66
N ILE A 48 6.95 -11.35 2.67
CA ILE A 48 7.23 -12.77 2.84
C ILE A 48 8.72 -12.99 2.60
N TYR A 49 9.49 -13.19 3.67
CA TYR A 49 10.87 -13.64 3.59
C TYR A 49 10.91 -15.12 3.19
N THR A 50 11.23 -15.39 1.92
CA THR A 50 11.35 -16.77 1.37
C THR A 50 12.70 -17.41 1.67
N ALA A 51 13.67 -16.63 2.13
CA ALA A 51 14.97 -17.05 2.63
C ALA A 51 15.28 -16.30 3.93
N GLY A 52 16.18 -16.84 4.76
CA GLY A 52 16.70 -16.09 5.90
C GLY A 52 17.40 -14.81 5.44
N LEU A 53 17.30 -13.74 6.24
CA LEU A 53 18.10 -12.53 6.02
C LEU A 53 19.59 -12.93 6.04
N ILE A 54 20.33 -12.59 4.99
CA ILE A 54 21.77 -12.82 4.90
C ILE A 54 22.51 -11.48 4.86
N ASP A 55 23.65 -11.39 5.54
CA ASP A 55 24.52 -10.21 5.51
C ASP A 55 25.29 -10.10 4.18
N ALA A 56 26.07 -9.03 4.02
CA ALA A 56 26.89 -8.81 2.83
C ALA A 56 27.95 -9.91 2.63
N GLU A 57 28.26 -10.66 3.68
CA GLU A 57 29.18 -11.80 3.69
C GLU A 57 28.46 -13.17 3.54
N ALA A 58 27.18 -13.17 3.17
CA ALA A 58 26.34 -14.36 2.96
C ALA A 58 26.15 -15.27 4.21
N ARG A 59 26.20 -14.68 5.41
CA ARG A 59 25.91 -15.37 6.68
C ARG A 59 24.50 -15.02 7.17
N PRO A 60 23.84 -15.89 7.97
CA PRO A 60 22.56 -15.55 8.59
C PRO A 60 22.69 -14.29 9.47
N VAL A 61 21.83 -13.31 9.24
CA VAL A 61 21.74 -12.13 10.11
C VAL A 61 21.23 -12.57 11.48
N THR A 62 22.08 -12.43 12.50
CA THR A 62 21.70 -12.63 13.91
C THR A 62 21.66 -11.27 14.61
N GLY A 63 20.45 -10.76 14.90
CA GLY A 63 20.26 -9.48 15.59
C GLY A 63 18.78 -9.09 15.68
N THR A 64 18.47 -8.07 16.50
CA THR A 64 17.16 -7.41 16.51
C THR A 64 17.09 -6.48 15.31
N PHE A 65 16.05 -6.62 14.48
CA PHE A 65 15.80 -5.69 13.39
C PHE A 65 15.30 -4.36 13.97
N GLU A 66 16.13 -3.32 13.91
CA GLU A 66 15.76 -1.93 14.18
C GLU A 66 15.69 -1.18 12.84
N GLY A 67 14.56 -1.32 12.15
CA GLY A 67 14.29 -0.56 10.93
C GLY A 67 12.92 0.08 11.03
N ASP A 68 12.84 1.35 10.65
CA ASP A 68 11.58 2.00 10.39
C ASP A 68 11.03 1.49 9.04
N LEU A 69 9.75 1.12 9.03
CA LEU A 69 9.03 0.84 7.78
C LEU A 69 8.68 2.20 7.14
N GLU A 70 9.47 2.62 6.17
CA GLU A 70 9.09 3.72 5.25
C GLU A 70 8.26 3.20 4.07
#